data_AF-G9BAL8-F1
#
_entry.id   AF-G9BAL8-F1
#
_cell.length_a   1.000
_cell.length_b   1.000
_cell.length_c   1.000
_cell.angle_alpha   90.00
_cell.angle_beta   90.00
_cell.angle_gamma   90.00
#
_symmetry.space_group_name_H-M   'P 1'
#
loop_
_entity.id
_entity.type
_entity.pdbx_description
1 polymer ?
#
loop_
_entity_poly.entity_id
_entity_poly.type
_entity_poly.pdbx_seq_one_letter_code
_entity_poly.pdbx_strand_id
1 'polypeptide(L)'
;MVDLLGLMSIVDFSIIFAAMGVLVGVVNSIYASRLQHKSRQIRLISELSRYTQEEFQKREYELFGLEWDDYDDFERKYGSDFDLDQFARRYAVWSEHNKMGFLLKTGLVDVETLLGFLGGQLPLLWLWRKYESIIREQRVRYKQPDLFVWWEHAADEIERYYSKRGHADVILESISYVADA
;
A
#
# COMPACT_ATOMS: atom_id res chain seq x y z
N MET A 1 48.58 -39.63 40.52
CA MET A 1 48.00 -39.58 39.16
C MET A 1 46.49 -39.69 39.31
N VAL A 2 45.92 -38.69 39.98
CA VAL A 2 44.51 -38.58 40.33
C VAL A 2 44.05 -37.25 39.73
N ASP A 3 42.97 -37.33 38.97
CA ASP A 3 42.10 -36.23 38.57
C ASP A 3 42.62 -35.17 37.59
N LEU A 4 43.18 -35.59 36.45
CA LEU A 4 43.06 -34.77 35.23
C LEU A 4 41.66 -34.88 34.58
N LEU A 5 40.86 -35.86 35.01
CA LEU A 5 39.47 -36.05 34.57
C LEU A 5 38.45 -35.27 35.44
N GLY A 6 38.84 -34.88 36.67
CA GLY A 6 37.98 -34.15 37.60
C GLY A 6 38.00 -32.63 37.45
N LEU A 7 38.97 -32.08 36.72
CA LEU A 7 39.10 -30.65 36.39
C LEU A 7 38.33 -30.24 35.12
N MET A 8 37.53 -31.16 34.55
CA MET A 8 36.41 -30.83 33.65
C MET A 8 35.26 -30.18 34.46
N SER A 9 35.62 -29.33 35.41
CA SER A 9 34.83 -28.88 36.54
C SER A 9 34.54 -27.41 36.38
N ILE A 10 33.25 -27.07 36.36
CA ILE A 10 32.73 -25.70 36.44
C ILE A 10 33.00 -24.82 35.22
N VAL A 11 34.23 -24.72 34.71
CA VAL A 11 34.55 -23.85 33.56
C VAL A 11 33.88 -24.36 32.28
N ASP A 12 33.95 -25.65 32.00
CA ASP A 12 33.29 -26.24 30.82
C ASP A 12 31.77 -26.13 30.92
N PHE A 13 31.22 -26.34 32.12
CA PHE A 13 29.80 -26.09 32.39
C PHE A 13 29.44 -24.62 32.18
N SER A 14 30.26 -23.68 32.66
CA SER A 14 30.06 -22.24 32.48
C SER A 14 30.07 -21.84 31.00
N ILE A 15 30.95 -22.42 30.19
CA ILE A 15 30.99 -22.21 28.73
C ILE A 15 29.72 -22.76 28.08
N ILE A 16 29.26 -23.95 28.46
CA ILE A 16 28.01 -24.54 27.95
C ILE A 16 26.80 -23.67 28.32
N PHE A 17 26.70 -23.22 29.58
CA PHE A 17 25.64 -22.32 30.03
C PHE A 17 25.69 -20.95 29.36
N ALA A 18 26.89 -20.39 29.14
CA ALA A 18 27.06 -19.15 28.41
C ALA A 18 26.64 -19.31 26.94
N ALA A 19 27.05 -20.40 26.28
CA ALA A 19 26.65 -20.71 24.91
C ALA A 19 25.13 -20.89 24.79
N MET A 20 24.50 -21.60 25.73
CA MET A 20 23.03 -21.73 25.79
C MET A 20 22.35 -20.38 26.00
N GLY A 21 22.90 -19.52 26.88
CA GLY A 21 22.40 -18.17 27.09
C GLY A 21 22.44 -17.31 25.83
N VAL A 22 23.53 -17.38 25.06
CA VAL A 22 23.65 -16.70 23.77
C VAL A 22 22.63 -17.25 22.77
N LEU A 23 22.47 -18.57 22.66
CA LEU A 23 21.50 -19.18 21.74
C LEU A 23 20.06 -18.79 22.09
N VAL A 24 19.67 -18.85 23.36
CA VAL A 24 18.36 -18.39 23.83
C VAL A 24 18.17 -16.90 23.57
N GLY A 25 19.20 -16.09 23.81
CA GLY A 25 19.21 -14.66 23.49
C GLY A 25 18.94 -14.41 22.01
N VAL A 26 19.68 -15.07 21.11
CA VAL A 26 19.51 -14.96 19.65
C VAL A 26 18.12 -15.39 19.21
N VAL A 27 17.64 -16.53 19.71
CA VAL A 27 16.29 -17.03 19.40
C VAL A 27 15.23 -16.03 19.83
N ASN A 28 15.30 -15.53 21.07
CA ASN A 28 14.38 -14.51 21.58
C ASN A 28 14.47 -13.20 20.79
N SER A 29 15.66 -12.75 20.40
CA SER A 29 15.85 -11.57 19.55
C SER A 29 15.20 -11.74 18.17
N ILE A 30 15.29 -12.92 17.56
CA ILE A 30 14.62 -13.23 16.29
C ILE A 30 13.09 -13.17 16.47
N TYR A 31 12.55 -13.81 17.52
CA TYR A 31 11.11 -13.76 17.80
C TYR A 31 10.63 -12.33 18.08
N ALA A 32 11.36 -11.57 18.90
CA ALA A 32 11.05 -10.18 19.21
C ALA A 32 11.07 -9.32 17.95
N SER A 33 12.06 -9.50 17.08
CA SER A 33 12.15 -8.78 15.80
C SER A 33 10.94 -9.09 14.90
N ARG A 34 10.55 -10.37 14.79
CA ARG A 34 9.35 -10.76 14.03
C ARG A 34 8.07 -10.14 14.60
N LEU A 35 7.92 -10.13 15.92
CA LEU A 35 6.77 -9.54 16.59
C LEU A 35 6.71 -8.01 16.36
N GLN A 36 7.86 -7.33 16.40
CA GLN A 36 7.98 -5.92 16.08
C GLN A 36 7.60 -5.62 14.62
N HIS A 37 8.04 -6.43 13.66
CA HIS A 37 7.63 -6.29 12.26
C HIS A 37 6.12 -6.41 12.10
N LYS A 38 5.51 -7.44 12.72
CA LYS A 38 4.05 -7.63 12.68
C LYS A 38 3.30 -6.48 13.35
N SER A 39 3.78 -5.98 14.49
CA SER A 39 3.20 -4.83 15.18
C SER A 39 3.25 -3.56 14.33
N ARG A 40 4.37 -3.33 13.62
CA ARG A 40 4.51 -2.20 12.68
C ARG A 40 3.53 -2.32 11.52
N GLN A 41 3.37 -3.51 10.93
CA GLN A 41 2.40 -3.74 9.87
C GLN A 41 0.96 -3.49 10.34
N ILE A 42 0.59 -4.00 11.51
CA ILE A 42 -0.74 -3.75 12.11
C ILE A 42 -0.97 -2.25 12.31
N ARG A 43 0.03 -1.51 12.80
CA ARG A 43 -0.10 -0.06 12.98
C ARG A 43 -0.31 0.66 11.64
N LEU A 44 0.48 0.33 10.62
CA LEU A 44 0.34 0.90 9.29
C LEU A 44 -1.05 0.61 8.70
N ILE A 45 -1.50 -0.64 8.77
CA ILE A 45 -2.84 -1.04 8.32
C ILE A 45 -3.93 -0.34 9.13
N SER A 46 -3.74 -0.17 10.45
CA SER A 46 -4.69 0.56 11.29
C SER A 46 -4.80 2.03 10.89
N GLU A 47 -3.70 2.66 10.44
CA GLU A 47 -3.73 4.01 9.86
C GLU A 47 -4.53 4.05 8.54
N LEU A 48 -4.60 2.94 7.80
CA LEU A 48 -5.44 2.79 6.61
C LEU A 48 -6.94 2.66 6.94
N SER A 49 -7.34 2.48 8.21
CA SER A 49 -8.76 2.42 8.60
C SER A 49 -9.54 3.69 8.26
N ARG A 50 -8.84 4.81 8.02
CA ARG A 50 -9.46 6.03 7.52
C ARG A 50 -10.12 5.85 6.14
N TYR A 51 -9.68 4.87 5.34
CA TYR A 51 -10.29 4.61 4.03
C TYR A 51 -11.64 3.93 4.12
N THR A 52 -11.89 3.18 5.19
CA THR A 52 -13.19 2.58 5.44
C THR A 52 -14.17 3.54 6.11
N GLN A 53 -13.79 4.80 6.32
CA GLN A 53 -14.67 5.84 6.86
C GLN A 53 -15.62 6.36 5.78
N GLU A 54 -16.85 6.67 6.20
CA GLU A 54 -17.91 7.17 5.32
C GLU A 54 -17.49 8.44 4.58
N GLU A 55 -16.76 9.36 5.22
CA GLU A 55 -16.29 10.60 4.60
C GLU A 55 -15.23 10.39 3.53
N PHE A 56 -14.43 9.33 3.64
CA PHE A 56 -13.49 8.98 2.58
C PHE A 56 -14.23 8.38 1.39
N GLN A 57 -15.12 7.43 1.66
CA GLN A 57 -15.96 6.79 0.64
C GLN A 57 -16.78 7.84 -0.13
N LYS A 58 -17.45 8.79 0.55
CA LYS A 58 -18.19 9.88 -0.09
C LYS A 58 -17.33 10.69 -1.04
N ARG A 59 -16.12 11.10 -0.62
CA ARG A 59 -15.20 11.84 -1.49
C ARG A 59 -14.75 11.01 -2.68
N GLU A 60 -14.54 9.72 -2.49
CA GLU A 60 -14.17 8.80 -3.57
C GLU A 60 -15.29 8.67 -4.61
N TYR A 61 -16.54 8.50 -4.16
CA TYR A 61 -17.73 8.46 -5.01
C TYR A 61 -18.04 9.80 -5.68
N GLU A 62 -17.77 10.93 -5.03
CA GLU A 62 -17.83 12.25 -5.67
C GLU A 62 -16.87 12.34 -6.87
N LEU A 63 -15.66 11.78 -6.76
CA LEU A 63 -14.69 11.79 -7.85
C LEU A 63 -15.08 10.89 -9.02
N PHE A 64 -15.84 9.81 -8.78
CA PHE A 64 -16.39 8.99 -9.86
C PHE A 64 -17.41 9.75 -10.71
N GLY A 65 -18.19 10.65 -10.10
CA GLY A 65 -19.20 11.43 -10.81
C GLY A 65 -18.69 12.70 -11.49
N LEU A 66 -17.36 12.93 -11.52
CA LEU A 66 -16.81 14.06 -12.26
C LEU A 66 -16.67 13.71 -13.75
N GLU A 67 -17.08 14.64 -14.61
CA GLU A 67 -17.10 14.47 -16.06
C GLU A 67 -16.27 15.55 -16.76
N TRP A 68 -15.45 15.11 -17.70
CA TRP A 68 -14.64 15.97 -18.55
C TRP A 68 -14.43 15.33 -19.93
N ASP A 69 -14.33 16.16 -20.95
CA ASP A 69 -14.09 15.68 -22.33
C ASP A 69 -12.60 15.42 -22.59
N ASP A 70 -11.76 16.35 -22.14
CA ASP A 70 -10.31 16.30 -22.31
C ASP A 70 -9.59 16.95 -21.11
N TYR A 71 -8.26 17.01 -21.20
CA TYR A 71 -7.43 17.61 -20.16
C TYR A 71 -7.75 19.09 -19.92
N ASP A 72 -7.97 19.87 -20.97
CA ASP A 72 -8.15 21.31 -20.86
C ASP A 72 -9.52 21.63 -20.23
N ASP A 73 -10.55 20.86 -20.56
CA ASP A 73 -11.85 20.90 -19.90
C ASP A 73 -11.75 20.52 -18.42
N PHE A 74 -11.02 19.45 -18.11
CA PHE A 74 -10.75 19.02 -16.74
C PHE A 74 -10.05 20.11 -15.92
N GLU A 75 -8.97 20.69 -16.44
CA GLU A 75 -8.20 21.72 -15.76
C GLU A 75 -9.03 23.00 -15.57
N ARG A 76 -9.86 23.37 -16.55
CA ARG A 76 -10.77 24.51 -16.45
C ARG A 76 -11.89 24.31 -15.42
N LYS A 77 -12.42 23.10 -15.29
CA LYS A 77 -13.51 22.78 -14.35
C LYS A 77 -13.00 22.55 -12.92
N TYR A 78 -11.87 21.87 -12.78
CA TYR A 78 -11.42 21.29 -11.51
C TYR A 78 -9.94 21.54 -11.20
N GLY A 79 -9.24 22.33 -12.01
CA GLY A 79 -7.86 22.74 -11.74
C GLY A 79 -7.75 23.66 -10.54
N SER A 80 -6.56 23.74 -9.94
CA SER A 80 -6.33 24.56 -8.74
C SER A 80 -6.59 26.05 -8.95
N ASP A 81 -6.52 26.51 -10.19
CA ASP A 81 -6.72 27.91 -10.56
C ASP A 81 -8.20 28.29 -10.68
N PHE A 82 -9.10 27.29 -10.83
CA PHE A 82 -10.52 27.50 -11.07
C PHE A 82 -11.41 27.00 -9.91
N ASP A 83 -11.04 25.88 -9.30
CA ASP A 83 -11.76 25.29 -8.17
C ASP A 83 -10.79 24.66 -7.17
N LEU A 84 -10.38 25.48 -6.20
CA LEU A 84 -9.42 25.08 -5.17
C LEU A 84 -9.98 23.97 -4.26
N ASP A 85 -11.29 23.97 -3.99
CA ASP A 85 -11.93 22.99 -3.12
C ASP A 85 -11.97 21.62 -3.79
N GLN A 86 -12.36 21.55 -5.06
CA GLN A 86 -12.33 20.32 -5.85
C GLN A 86 -10.91 19.82 -6.07
N PHE A 87 -9.97 20.72 -6.36
CA PHE A 87 -8.55 20.36 -6.43
C PHE A 87 -8.09 19.73 -5.12
N ALA A 88 -8.35 20.36 -3.97
CA ALA A 88 -7.91 19.87 -2.66
C ALA A 88 -8.55 18.52 -2.29
N ARG A 89 -9.85 18.35 -2.54
CA ARG A 89 -10.56 17.08 -2.32
C ARG A 89 -9.97 15.95 -3.16
N ARG A 90 -9.81 16.20 -4.46
CA ARG A 90 -9.25 15.23 -5.40
C ARG A 90 -7.82 14.85 -5.05
N TYR A 91 -6.98 15.86 -4.82
CA TYR A 91 -5.57 15.65 -4.48
C TYR A 91 -5.41 14.86 -3.19
N ALA A 92 -6.30 15.06 -2.20
CA ALA A 92 -6.32 14.23 -0.99
C ALA A 92 -6.58 12.75 -1.33
N VAL A 93 -7.64 12.44 -2.08
CA VAL A 93 -7.96 11.04 -2.45
C VAL A 93 -6.84 10.41 -3.29
N TRP A 94 -6.31 11.12 -4.29
CA TRP A 94 -5.19 10.63 -5.12
C TRP A 94 -3.92 10.37 -4.32
N SER A 95 -3.60 11.27 -3.39
CA SER A 95 -2.44 11.14 -2.51
C SER A 95 -2.55 9.89 -1.62
N GLU A 96 -3.75 9.60 -1.14
CA GLU A 96 -3.99 8.38 -0.35
C GLU A 96 -3.79 7.10 -1.17
N HIS A 97 -4.33 7.03 -2.38
CA HIS A 97 -4.10 5.92 -3.29
C HIS A 97 -2.62 5.74 -3.62
N ASN A 98 -1.89 6.83 -3.83
CA ASN A 98 -0.45 6.78 -4.05
C ASN A 98 0.33 6.28 -2.82
N LYS A 99 -0.10 6.64 -1.59
CA LYS A 99 0.50 6.07 -0.37
C LYS A 99 0.27 4.56 -0.29
N MET A 100 -0.93 4.07 -0.61
CA MET A 100 -1.20 2.63 -0.66
C MET A 100 -0.27 1.92 -1.65
N GLY A 101 -0.10 2.49 -2.84
CA GLY A 101 0.85 1.96 -3.80
C GLY A 101 2.30 1.99 -3.37
N PHE A 102 2.71 3.00 -2.60
CA PHE A 102 4.04 3.04 -2.04
C PHE A 102 4.25 1.94 -0.98
N LEU A 103 3.23 1.62 -0.19
CA LEU A 103 3.27 0.50 0.76
C LEU A 103 3.42 -0.85 0.03
N LEU A 104 2.74 -1.04 -1.10
CA LEU A 104 2.91 -2.21 -1.97
C LEU A 104 4.33 -2.26 -2.54
N LYS A 105 4.80 -1.15 -3.12
CA LYS A 105 6.13 -1.07 -3.75
C LYS A 105 7.26 -1.44 -2.79
N THR A 106 7.14 -0.99 -1.53
CA THR A 106 8.14 -1.22 -0.49
C THR A 106 8.06 -2.61 0.13
N GLY A 107 7.02 -3.40 -0.19
CA GLY A 107 6.77 -4.71 0.40
C GLY A 107 6.35 -4.64 1.87
N LEU A 108 5.95 -3.46 2.36
CA LEU A 108 5.42 -3.31 3.72
C LEU A 108 4.07 -4.02 3.88
N VAL A 109 3.30 -4.04 2.78
CA VAL A 109 2.02 -4.73 2.63
C VAL A 109 2.05 -5.44 1.29
N ASP A 110 1.57 -6.68 1.22
CA ASP A 110 1.34 -7.38 -0.04
C ASP A 110 -0.10 -7.10 -0.56
N VAL A 111 -0.31 -7.30 -1.87
CA VAL A 111 -1.60 -7.01 -2.53
C VAL A 111 -2.77 -7.79 -1.93
N GLU A 112 -2.55 -9.01 -1.44
CA GLU A 112 -3.59 -9.82 -0.81
C GLU A 112 -4.02 -9.22 0.53
N THR A 113 -3.04 -8.84 1.36
CA THR A 113 -3.29 -8.15 2.63
C THR A 113 -3.99 -6.81 2.42
N LEU A 114 -3.56 -6.01 1.43
CA LEU A 114 -4.17 -4.72 1.12
C LEU A 114 -5.65 -4.90 0.70
N LEU A 115 -5.91 -5.78 -0.27
CA LEU A 115 -7.27 -6.03 -0.76
C LEU A 115 -8.14 -6.66 0.33
N GLY A 116 -7.60 -7.58 1.13
CA GLY A 116 -8.30 -8.18 2.26
C GLY A 116 -8.72 -7.12 3.30
N PHE A 117 -7.86 -6.14 3.57
CA PHE A 117 -8.17 -5.03 4.46
C PHE A 117 -9.22 -4.08 3.88
N LEU A 118 -9.12 -3.76 2.59
CA LEU A 118 -10.10 -2.91 1.89
C LEU A 118 -11.40 -3.66 1.57
N GLY A 119 -11.58 -4.90 2.00
CA GLY A 119 -12.79 -5.69 1.73
C GLY A 119 -12.98 -6.04 0.26
N GLY A 120 -11.89 -6.15 -0.50
CA GLY A 120 -11.90 -6.39 -1.94
C GLY A 120 -12.33 -5.16 -2.76
N GLN A 121 -12.37 -3.98 -2.15
CA GLN A 121 -12.74 -2.75 -2.83
C GLN A 121 -11.77 -2.40 -3.98
N LEU A 122 -12.35 -2.24 -5.16
CA LEU A 122 -11.68 -1.86 -6.41
C LEU A 122 -11.64 -0.36 -6.75
N PRO A 123 -12.18 0.60 -5.97
CA PRO A 123 -12.07 2.02 -6.31
C PRO A 123 -10.65 2.51 -6.58
N LEU A 124 -9.64 1.93 -5.93
CA LEU A 124 -8.24 2.22 -6.23
C LEU A 124 -7.90 2.00 -7.71
N LEU A 125 -8.37 0.89 -8.28
CA LEU A 125 -8.17 0.54 -9.68
C LEU A 125 -9.08 1.38 -10.58
N TRP A 126 -10.37 1.50 -10.21
CA TRP A 126 -11.37 2.20 -11.02
C TRP A 126 -11.05 3.69 -11.17
N LEU A 127 -10.70 4.38 -10.08
CA LEU A 127 -10.28 5.77 -10.13
C LEU A 127 -8.96 5.93 -10.89
N TRP A 128 -8.02 4.97 -10.77
CA TRP A 128 -6.81 5.03 -11.59
C TRP A 128 -7.16 5.02 -13.07
N ARG A 129 -8.03 4.09 -13.51
CA ARG A 129 -8.47 3.99 -14.91
C ARG A 129 -9.22 5.23 -15.39
N LYS A 130 -10.05 5.85 -14.54
CA LYS A 130 -10.73 7.12 -14.88
C LYS A 130 -9.75 8.27 -15.05
N TYR A 131 -8.76 8.39 -14.17
CA TYR A 131 -7.89 9.57 -14.10
C TYR A 131 -6.50 9.41 -14.72
N GLU A 132 -6.13 8.22 -15.24
CA GLU A 132 -4.77 7.99 -15.72
C GLU A 132 -4.38 8.91 -16.88
N SER A 133 -5.31 9.23 -17.78
CA SER A 133 -5.08 10.16 -18.89
C SER A 133 -4.75 11.57 -18.39
N ILE A 134 -5.52 12.06 -17.42
CA ILE A 134 -5.29 13.35 -16.77
C ILE A 134 -3.94 13.36 -16.05
N ILE A 135 -3.67 12.36 -15.21
CA ILE A 135 -2.43 12.30 -14.43
C ILE A 135 -1.21 12.23 -15.36
N ARG A 136 -1.26 11.42 -16.42
CA ARG A 136 -0.18 11.33 -17.42
C ARG A 136 0.09 12.67 -18.09
N GLU A 137 -0.96 13.40 -18.45
CA GLU A 137 -0.82 14.73 -19.05
C GLU A 137 -0.27 15.75 -18.05
N GLN A 138 -0.70 15.71 -16.77
CA GLN A 138 -0.14 16.53 -15.70
C GLN A 138 1.37 16.29 -15.53
N ARG A 139 1.83 15.04 -15.59
CA ARG A 139 3.26 14.71 -15.51
C ARG A 139 4.07 15.44 -16.59
N VAL A 140 3.52 15.53 -17.81
CA VAL A 140 4.14 16.21 -18.95
C VAL A 140 4.09 17.73 -18.77
N ARG A 141 2.90 18.30 -18.58
CA ARG A 141 2.69 19.76 -18.55
C ARG A 141 3.33 20.42 -17.33
N TYR A 142 3.27 19.79 -16.17
CA TYR A 142 3.86 20.29 -14.93
C TYR A 142 5.30 19.83 -14.69
N LYS A 143 5.87 19.03 -15.61
CA LYS A 143 7.24 18.50 -15.50
C LYS A 143 7.46 17.72 -14.21
N GLN A 144 6.46 16.92 -13.82
CA GLN A 144 6.48 16.09 -12.62
C GLN A 144 6.38 14.62 -13.02
N PRO A 145 7.45 13.99 -13.53
CA PRO A 145 7.38 12.61 -14.05
C PRO A 145 6.93 11.58 -13.01
N ASP A 146 7.20 11.84 -11.72
CA ASP A 146 6.87 10.96 -10.60
C ASP A 146 5.50 11.25 -9.97
N LEU A 147 4.64 12.05 -10.60
CA LEU A 147 3.32 12.35 -10.04
C LEU A 147 2.45 11.09 -9.99
N PHE A 148 2.12 10.62 -8.78
CA PHE A 148 1.29 9.44 -8.53
C PHE A 148 1.77 8.12 -9.17
N VAL A 149 3.08 7.96 -9.43
CA VAL A 149 3.66 6.71 -9.96
C VAL A 149 3.35 5.49 -9.08
N TRP A 150 3.22 5.66 -7.77
CA TRP A 150 2.95 4.52 -6.91
C TRP A 150 1.49 4.09 -6.99
N TRP A 151 0.56 5.01 -7.26
CA TRP A 151 -0.82 4.63 -7.54
C TRP A 151 -0.91 3.79 -8.83
N GLU A 152 -0.20 4.20 -9.89
CA GLU A 152 -0.06 3.40 -11.12
C GLU A 152 0.46 1.98 -10.81
N HIS A 153 1.53 1.90 -10.01
CA HIS A 153 2.08 0.63 -9.58
C HIS A 153 1.07 -0.23 -8.81
N ALA A 154 0.23 0.38 -7.97
CA ALA A 154 -0.82 -0.33 -7.24
C ALA A 154 -1.89 -0.90 -8.17
N ALA A 155 -2.36 -0.10 -9.14
CA ALA A 155 -3.33 -0.54 -10.13
C ALA A 155 -2.79 -1.76 -10.92
N ASP A 156 -1.55 -1.67 -11.38
CA ASP A 156 -0.85 -2.75 -12.07
C ASP A 156 -0.73 -4.04 -11.23
N GLU A 157 -0.41 -3.92 -9.94
CA GLU A 157 -0.32 -5.06 -9.02
C GLU A 157 -1.68 -5.71 -8.77
N ILE A 158 -2.74 -4.91 -8.62
CA ILE A 158 -4.11 -5.40 -8.44
C ILE A 158 -4.58 -6.14 -9.69
N GLU A 159 -4.35 -5.60 -10.88
CA GLU A 159 -4.69 -6.28 -12.13
C GLU A 159 -3.95 -7.61 -12.29
N ARG A 160 -2.64 -7.63 -11.98
CA ARG A 160 -1.87 -8.88 -11.96
C ARG A 160 -2.42 -9.87 -10.95
N TYR A 161 -2.86 -9.41 -9.79
CA TYR A 161 -3.43 -10.24 -8.73
C TYR A 161 -4.74 -10.92 -9.17
N TYR A 162 -5.69 -10.16 -9.71
CA TYR A 162 -6.97 -10.71 -10.16
C TYR A 162 -6.83 -11.60 -11.40
N SER A 163 -5.97 -11.21 -12.35
CA SER A 163 -5.68 -12.02 -13.54
C SER A 163 -5.14 -13.40 -13.18
N LYS A 164 -4.20 -13.47 -12.22
CA LYS A 164 -3.63 -14.76 -11.74
C LYS A 164 -4.66 -15.66 -11.06
N ARG A 165 -5.70 -15.08 -10.45
CA ARG A 165 -6.77 -15.82 -9.77
C ARG A 165 -7.93 -16.21 -10.69
N GLY A 166 -7.85 -15.89 -11.99
CA GLY A 166 -8.91 -16.18 -12.95
C GLY A 166 -10.09 -15.21 -12.89
N HIS A 167 -9.90 -14.05 -12.24
CA HIS A 167 -10.91 -13.01 -12.07
C HIS A 167 -10.68 -11.83 -13.04
N ALA A 168 -10.38 -12.14 -14.31
CA ALA A 168 -10.16 -11.11 -15.32
C ALA A 168 -11.46 -10.35 -15.65
N ASP A 169 -12.61 -10.97 -15.42
CA ASP A 169 -13.94 -10.36 -15.49
C ASP A 169 -14.06 -9.13 -14.57
N VAL A 170 -13.48 -9.18 -13.37
CA VAL A 170 -13.44 -8.04 -12.44
C VAL A 170 -12.69 -6.83 -13.03
N ILE A 171 -11.64 -7.09 -13.82
CA ILE A 171 -10.90 -6.04 -14.53
C ILE A 171 -11.74 -5.52 -15.70
N LEU A 172 -12.44 -6.38 -16.44
CA LEU A 172 -13.31 -5.95 -17.53
C LEU A 172 -14.47 -5.08 -17.03
N GLU A 173 -15.08 -5.45 -15.90
CA GLU A 173 -16.12 -4.65 -15.24
C GLU A 173 -15.60 -3.27 -14.80
N SER A 174 -14.33 -3.18 -14.37
CA SER A 174 -13.71 -1.89 -14.06
C SER A 174 -13.65 -0.94 -15.25
N ILE A 175 -13.42 -1.48 -16.45
CA ILE A 175 -13.34 -0.69 -17.68
C ILE A 175 -14.75 -0.19 -18.05
N SER A 176 -15.78 -1.02 -17.92
CA SER A 176 -17.16 -0.60 -18.18
C SER A 176 -17.66 0.43 -17.17
N TYR A 177 -17.33 0.26 -15.87
CA TYR A 177 -17.75 1.21 -14.84
C TYR A 177 -17.21 2.63 -15.10
N VAL A 178 -15.99 2.73 -15.64
CA VAL A 178 -15.39 4.02 -16.03
C VAL A 178 -15.95 4.55 -17.34
N ALA A 179 -16.38 3.68 -18.25
CA ALA A 179 -16.98 4.10 -19.52
C ALA A 179 -18.41 4.65 -19.35
N ASP A 180 -19.13 4.18 -18.32
CA ASP A 180 -20.52 4.52 -18.04
C ASP A 180 -20.69 5.61 -16.96
N ALA A 181 -19.60 6.11 -16.36
CA ALA A 181 -19.58 7.10 -15.26
C ALA A 181 -18.77 8.35 -15.58
#